data_AF-A0A959N795-F1
#
_entry.id   AF-A0A959N795-F1
#
_cell.length_a   1.000
_cell.length_b   1.000
_cell.length_c   1.000
_cell.angle_alpha   90.00
_cell.angle_beta   90.00
_cell.angle_gamma   90.00
#
_symmetry.space_group_name_H-M   'P 1'
#
loop_
_entity.id
_entity.type
_entity.pdbx_description
1 polymer ?
#
loop_
_entity_poly.entity_id
_entity_poly.type
_entity_poly.pdbx_seq_one_letter_code
_entity_poly.pdbx_strand_id
1 'polypeptide(L)'
;MKIPIKKYPNPVVKDDIPKSILADPKFKIKNQISILADPKSKIKNQKSIKTIIFPESYDKRIISAVKDILSEKICNVVLIQDSNNKISGIKSQKGLTFVSVSSSEDFLQEYHSMKLKKDADRKISVSEKELKDPLTFASMMLRNNQADGIIAGSVYSTTQVLKNAISLIGLKKNNKTVSSFFLFRFPKDHFLGNRILAYADCGVIPVPTAEQLSDIAIQTSRNFYKLTGLKP
;
A
#
# COMPACT_ATOMS: atom_id res chain seq x y z
N MET A 1 11.26 -12.03 32.32
CA MET A 1 12.40 -12.36 31.43
C MET A 1 12.74 -11.09 30.64
N LYS A 2 13.79 -10.34 31.03
CA LYS A 2 14.18 -9.07 30.38
C LYS A 2 15.04 -9.38 29.17
N ILE A 3 14.60 -8.96 27.99
CA ILE A 3 15.37 -9.09 26.74
C ILE A 3 16.51 -8.05 26.78
N PRO A 4 17.77 -8.43 26.59
CA PRO A 4 18.87 -7.48 26.61
C PRO A 4 18.79 -6.53 25.40
N ILE A 5 18.81 -5.23 25.67
CA ILE A 5 18.91 -4.20 24.63
C ILE A 5 20.34 -4.28 24.07
N LYS A 6 20.50 -4.83 22.87
CA LYS A 6 21.76 -4.77 22.13
C LYS A 6 22.02 -3.29 21.81
N LYS A 7 23.08 -2.70 22.36
CA LYS A 7 23.54 -1.37 21.93
C LYS A 7 23.86 -1.45 20.44
N TYR A 8 23.05 -0.81 19.61
CA TYR A 8 23.38 -0.62 18.20
C TYR A 8 24.66 0.22 18.13
N PRO A 9 25.62 -0.08 17.23
CA PRO A 9 26.76 0.78 17.02
C PRO A 9 26.28 2.20 16.67
N ASN A 10 27.05 3.21 17.07
CA ASN A 10 26.79 4.61 16.71
C ASN A 10 26.56 4.73 15.19
N PRO A 11 25.68 5.64 14.73
CA PRO A 11 25.50 5.88 13.31
C PRO A 11 26.86 6.17 12.68
N VAL A 12 27.15 5.45 11.59
CA VAL A 12 28.37 5.60 10.79
C VAL A 12 28.59 7.08 10.51
N VAL A 13 29.68 7.63 11.05
CA VAL A 13 30.08 9.02 10.83
C VAL A 13 30.56 9.13 9.38
N LYS A 14 30.35 10.28 8.73
CA LYS A 14 30.70 10.58 7.33
C LYS A 14 32.09 10.07 6.89
N ASP A 15 33.02 9.93 7.83
CA ASP A 15 34.41 9.56 7.61
C ASP A 15 34.66 8.05 7.39
N ASP A 16 33.68 7.19 7.70
CA ASP A 16 33.77 5.73 7.53
C ASP A 16 33.25 5.26 6.15
N ILE A 17 32.84 6.18 5.28
CA ILE A 17 32.43 5.86 3.91
C ILE A 17 33.69 5.78 3.05
N PRO A 18 33.98 4.64 2.39
CA PRO A 18 35.14 4.52 1.51
C PRO A 18 35.15 5.66 0.49
N LYS A 19 36.25 6.43 0.45
CA LYS A 19 36.44 7.54 -0.51
C LYS A 19 36.21 7.11 -1.97
N SER A 20 36.40 5.82 -2.27
CA SER A 20 36.12 5.20 -3.57
C SER A 20 34.65 5.26 -3.99
N ILE A 21 33.69 5.22 -3.06
CA ILE A 21 32.25 5.33 -3.35
C ILE A 21 31.87 6.77 -3.68
N LEU A 22 32.44 7.74 -2.95
CA LEU A 22 32.21 9.17 -3.18
C LEU A 22 32.87 9.69 -4.46
N ALA A 23 33.91 9.00 -4.95
CA ALA A 23 34.67 9.36 -6.14
C ALA A 23 34.14 8.75 -7.45
N ASP A 24 33.16 7.83 -7.40
CA ASP A 24 32.59 7.22 -8.60
C ASP A 24 31.91 8.31 -9.47
N PRO A 25 32.28 8.47 -10.76
CA PRO A 25 31.61 9.42 -11.66
C PRO A 25 30.09 9.20 -11.78
N LYS A 26 29.60 7.98 -11.56
CA LYS A 26 28.16 7.65 -11.46
C LYS A 26 27.49 8.29 -10.24
N PHE A 27 28.26 8.74 -9.25
CA PHE A 27 27.79 9.48 -8.09
C PHE A 27 27.54 10.98 -8.35
N LYS A 28 27.98 11.52 -9.50
CA LYS A 28 27.63 12.90 -9.93
C LYS A 28 26.38 12.88 -10.81
N ILE A 29 25.19 12.84 -10.20
CA ILE A 29 23.94 13.04 -10.94
C ILE A 29 23.63 14.53 -10.99
N LYS A 30 23.79 15.14 -12.18
CA LYS A 30 23.31 16.49 -12.48
C LYS A 30 21.80 16.55 -12.25
N ASN A 31 21.36 17.54 -11.48
CA ASN A 31 19.99 18.05 -11.31
C ASN A 31 18.90 17.24 -12.02
N GLN A 32 18.51 16.10 -11.44
CA GLN A 32 17.21 15.51 -11.74
C GLN A 32 16.21 16.18 -10.81
N ILE A 33 15.46 17.15 -11.35
CA ILE A 33 14.22 17.61 -10.73
C ILE A 33 13.32 16.38 -10.70
N SER A 34 13.22 15.76 -9.52
CA SER A 34 12.67 14.42 -9.36
C SER A 34 11.15 14.47 -9.29
N ILE A 35 10.50 13.47 -9.87
CA ILE A 35 9.04 13.24 -9.83
C ILE A 35 8.52 13.10 -8.39
N LEU A 36 9.37 12.76 -7.41
CA LEU A 36 9.01 12.77 -5.98
C LEU A 36 8.94 14.17 -5.36
N ALA A 37 9.36 15.23 -6.06
CA ALA A 37 9.14 16.59 -5.59
C ALA A 37 7.66 16.98 -5.67
N ASP A 38 6.88 16.34 -6.56
CA ASP A 38 5.45 16.57 -6.68
C ASP A 38 4.69 15.34 -7.25
N PRO A 39 4.46 14.29 -6.45
CA PRO A 39 3.63 13.16 -6.86
C PRO A 39 2.20 13.58 -7.24
N LYS A 40 1.72 14.72 -6.74
CA LYS A 40 0.37 15.22 -6.99
C LYS A 40 0.23 15.77 -8.42
N SER A 41 1.22 16.47 -8.97
CA SER A 41 1.18 16.89 -10.39
C SER A 41 1.13 15.71 -11.35
N LYS A 42 1.88 14.63 -11.07
CA LYS A 42 1.83 13.42 -11.90
C LYS A 42 0.45 12.78 -11.89
N ILE A 43 -0.25 12.80 -10.75
CA ILE A 43 -1.63 12.29 -10.64
C ILE A 43 -2.59 13.19 -11.42
N LYS A 44 -2.46 14.52 -11.31
CA LYS A 44 -3.29 15.49 -12.05
C LYS A 44 -3.15 15.37 -13.57
N ASN A 45 -2.00 14.91 -14.05
CA ASN A 45 -1.73 14.70 -15.48
C ASN A 45 -2.18 13.32 -15.99
N GLN A 46 -2.81 12.47 -15.16
CA GLN A 46 -3.35 11.18 -15.60
C GLN A 46 -4.65 11.36 -16.40
N LYS A 47 -4.84 10.50 -17.41
CA LYS A 47 -6.03 10.52 -18.27
C LYS A 47 -7.33 10.18 -17.54
N SER A 48 -7.26 9.48 -16.41
CA SER A 48 -8.42 9.11 -15.61
C SER A 48 -8.15 9.25 -14.11
N ILE A 49 -9.14 9.77 -13.40
CA ILE A 49 -9.13 9.86 -11.94
C ILE A 49 -9.39 8.48 -11.37
N LYS A 50 -8.48 7.99 -10.53
CA LYS A 50 -8.57 6.68 -9.90
C LYS A 50 -9.54 6.69 -8.73
N THR A 51 -10.14 5.54 -8.42
CA THR A 51 -11.05 5.36 -7.27
C THR A 51 -10.39 4.49 -6.21
N ILE A 52 -10.25 5.03 -4.99
CA ILE A 52 -9.59 4.35 -3.86
C ILE A 52 -10.59 4.11 -2.73
N ILE A 53 -10.63 2.88 -2.22
CA ILE A 53 -11.49 2.48 -1.09
C ILE A 53 -10.70 2.61 0.22
N PHE A 54 -11.34 3.18 1.25
CA PHE A 54 -10.87 3.16 2.62
C PHE A 54 -11.89 2.42 3.50
N PRO A 55 -11.57 1.19 3.95
CA PRO A 55 -12.50 0.38 4.75
C PRO A 55 -12.62 0.85 6.21
N GLU A 56 -11.66 1.63 6.70
CA GLU A 56 -11.57 2.10 8.09
C GLU A 56 -12.17 3.51 8.25
N SER A 57 -13.32 3.74 7.62
CA SER A 57 -13.91 5.07 7.46
C SER A 57 -14.33 5.77 8.76
N TYR A 58 -14.37 5.03 9.87
CA TYR A 58 -14.66 5.53 11.21
C TYR A 58 -13.43 6.14 11.91
N ASP A 59 -12.22 5.94 11.36
CA ASP A 59 -11.00 6.55 11.87
C ASP A 59 -10.91 8.03 11.47
N LYS A 60 -10.80 8.92 12.46
CA LYS A 60 -10.72 10.38 12.23
C LYS A 60 -9.54 10.80 11.35
N ARG A 61 -8.43 10.05 11.37
CA ARG A 61 -7.26 10.31 10.52
C ARG A 61 -7.57 10.04 9.06
N ILE A 62 -8.34 8.99 8.78
CA ILE A 62 -8.85 8.68 7.43
C ILE A 62 -9.76 9.80 6.96
N ILE A 63 -10.70 10.25 7.80
CA ILE A 63 -11.60 11.37 7.45
C ILE A 63 -10.82 12.65 7.15
N SER A 64 -9.77 12.96 7.93
CA SER A 64 -8.90 14.10 7.65
C SER A 64 -8.20 13.96 6.29
N ALA A 65 -7.57 12.81 6.03
CA ALA A 65 -6.87 12.56 4.77
C ALA A 65 -7.82 12.61 3.55
N VAL A 66 -9.04 12.12 3.70
CA VAL A 66 -10.05 12.17 2.63
C VAL A 66 -10.45 13.61 2.29
N LYS A 67 -10.57 14.50 3.28
CA LYS A 67 -10.83 15.92 3.00
C LYS A 67 -9.72 16.53 2.16
N ASP A 68 -8.47 16.24 2.48
CA ASP A 68 -7.30 16.73 1.73
C ASP A 68 -7.31 16.16 0.30
N ILE A 69 -7.50 14.85 0.15
CA ILE A 69 -7.60 14.15 -1.15
C ILE A 69 -8.66 14.78 -2.06
N LEU A 70 -9.85 15.05 -1.51
CA LEU A 70 -10.97 15.62 -2.26
C LEU A 70 -10.73 17.08 -2.61
N SER A 71 -10.20 17.88 -1.67
CA SER A 71 -9.88 19.29 -1.90
C SER A 71 -8.85 19.47 -3.02
N GLU A 72 -7.87 18.57 -3.07
CA GLU A 72 -6.80 18.58 -4.06
C GLU A 72 -7.11 17.80 -5.34
N LYS A 73 -8.27 17.13 -5.39
CA LYS A 73 -8.74 16.29 -6.51
C LYS A 73 -7.74 15.19 -6.89
N ILE A 74 -7.14 14.53 -5.90
CA ILE A 74 -6.13 13.48 -6.12
C ILE A 74 -6.77 12.21 -6.68
N CYS A 75 -7.88 11.75 -6.08
CA CYS A 75 -8.61 10.56 -6.52
C CYS A 75 -10.08 10.67 -6.10
N ASN A 76 -10.92 9.80 -6.68
CA ASN A 76 -12.23 9.50 -6.10
C ASN A 76 -12.04 8.60 -4.88
N VAL A 77 -12.91 8.77 -3.90
CA VAL A 77 -12.85 8.08 -2.61
C VAL A 77 -14.14 7.29 -2.40
N VAL A 78 -13.99 6.04 -1.99
CA VAL A 78 -15.07 5.22 -1.45
C VAL A 78 -14.81 4.97 0.03
N LEU A 79 -15.77 5.33 0.87
CA LEU A 79 -15.72 5.06 2.31
C LEU A 79 -16.73 3.97 2.66
N ILE A 80 -16.26 2.90 3.30
CA ILE A 80 -17.09 1.75 3.69
C ILE A 80 -17.62 1.95 5.11
N GLN A 81 -18.92 1.82 5.31
CA GLN A 81 -19.56 1.88 6.63
C GLN A 81 -20.28 0.57 6.93
N ASP A 82 -20.37 0.19 8.20
CA ASP A 82 -21.13 -0.99 8.63
C ASP A 82 -22.22 -0.61 9.66
N SER A 83 -22.83 -1.60 10.30
CA SER A 83 -23.85 -1.36 11.33
C SER A 83 -23.29 -0.71 12.60
N ASN A 84 -22.03 -1.01 12.94
CA ASN A 84 -21.36 -0.61 14.18
C ASN A 84 -20.55 0.68 13.99
N ASN A 85 -20.10 0.94 12.77
CA ASN A 85 -19.16 2.00 12.43
C ASN A 85 -19.79 2.93 11.39
N LYS A 86 -20.44 3.99 11.88
CA LYS A 86 -21.01 5.04 11.03
C LYS A 86 -20.00 6.12 10.74
N ILE A 87 -20.00 6.57 9.49
CA ILE A 87 -19.15 7.68 9.05
C ILE A 87 -19.66 8.98 9.66
N SER A 88 -18.74 9.79 10.16
CA SER A 88 -19.04 11.11 10.70
C SER A 88 -17.94 12.11 10.33
N GLY A 89 -18.25 13.41 10.44
CA GLY A 89 -17.26 14.47 10.19
C GLY A 89 -16.98 14.77 8.72
N ILE A 90 -17.68 14.13 7.77
CA ILE A 90 -17.64 14.42 6.34
C ILE A 90 -19.03 14.24 5.72
N LYS A 91 -19.37 15.09 4.74
CA LYS A 91 -20.64 15.02 3.99
C LYS A 91 -20.40 14.53 2.57
N SER A 92 -21.45 14.01 1.95
CA SER A 92 -21.40 13.61 0.54
C SER A 92 -21.05 14.81 -0.33
N GLN A 93 -20.16 14.60 -1.30
CA GLN A 93 -19.70 15.60 -2.25
C GLN A 93 -19.13 14.92 -3.49
N LYS A 94 -18.86 15.68 -4.55
CA LYS A 94 -18.30 15.15 -5.80
C LYS A 94 -16.98 14.42 -5.53
N GLY A 95 -16.86 13.21 -6.06
CA GLY A 95 -15.68 12.36 -5.88
C GLY A 95 -15.67 11.56 -4.57
N LEU A 96 -16.70 11.67 -3.72
CA LEU A 96 -16.84 10.88 -2.51
C LEU A 96 -18.13 10.05 -2.53
N THR A 97 -17.97 8.73 -2.37
CA THR A 97 -19.09 7.79 -2.27
C THR A 97 -19.04 7.08 -0.92
N PHE A 98 -20.19 7.02 -0.24
CA PHE A 98 -20.37 6.18 0.94
C PHE A 98 -21.02 4.86 0.52
N VAL A 99 -20.44 3.74 0.97
CA VAL A 99 -20.99 2.41 0.69
C VAL A 99 -21.20 1.69 2.02
N SER A 100 -22.43 1.28 2.26
CA SER A 100 -22.72 0.40 3.39
C SER A 100 -22.33 -1.02 3.04
N VAL A 101 -21.69 -1.71 3.99
CA VAL A 101 -21.49 -3.15 3.87
C VAL A 101 -22.85 -3.81 3.77
N SER A 102 -23.08 -4.49 2.65
CA SER A 102 -24.28 -5.26 2.38
C SER A 102 -23.85 -6.56 1.74
N SER A 103 -24.33 -7.69 2.24
CA SER A 103 -24.20 -8.98 1.57
C SER A 103 -25.17 -9.03 0.39
N SER A 104 -24.82 -8.38 -0.72
CA SER A 104 -25.51 -8.69 -1.98
C SER A 104 -25.35 -10.18 -2.24
N GLU A 105 -26.40 -10.81 -2.75
CA GLU A 105 -26.40 -12.25 -3.03
C GLU A 105 -25.19 -12.61 -3.91
N ASP A 106 -24.90 -11.80 -4.93
CA ASP A 106 -23.76 -11.98 -5.83
C ASP A 106 -22.41 -12.01 -5.10
N PHE A 107 -22.16 -11.06 -4.19
CA PHE A 107 -20.90 -11.01 -3.45
C PHE A 107 -20.78 -12.19 -2.49
N LEU A 108 -21.89 -12.58 -1.86
CA LEU A 108 -21.90 -13.73 -0.95
C LEU A 108 -21.59 -15.02 -1.70
N GLN A 109 -22.25 -15.26 -2.83
CA GLN A 109 -22.03 -16.46 -3.64
C GLN A 109 -20.60 -16.51 -4.20
N GLU A 110 -20.09 -15.39 -4.74
CA GLU A 110 -18.72 -15.34 -5.21
C GLU A 110 -17.72 -15.61 -4.08
N TYR A 111 -17.83 -14.89 -2.96
CA TYR A 111 -16.93 -15.06 -1.82
C TYR A 111 -17.00 -16.49 -1.27
N HIS A 112 -18.21 -17.06 -1.14
CA HIS A 112 -18.40 -18.42 -0.65
C HIS A 112 -17.75 -19.45 -1.58
N SER A 113 -17.97 -19.34 -2.90
CA SER A 113 -17.37 -20.23 -3.89
C SER A 113 -15.83 -20.20 -3.87
N MET A 114 -15.23 -19.04 -3.61
CA MET A 114 -13.78 -18.90 -3.47
C MET A 114 -13.25 -19.62 -2.24
N LYS A 115 -13.99 -19.59 -1.13
CA LYS A 115 -13.59 -20.25 0.10
C LYS A 115 -13.80 -21.76 0.05
N LEU A 116 -14.84 -22.23 -0.64
CA LEU A 116 -15.06 -23.67 -0.87
C LEU A 116 -13.87 -24.37 -1.54
N LYS A 117 -13.14 -23.67 -2.41
CA LYS A 117 -11.92 -24.21 -3.05
C LYS A 117 -10.80 -24.54 -2.05
N LYS A 118 -10.83 -23.98 -0.84
CA LYS A 118 -9.85 -24.21 0.23
C LYS A 118 -10.42 -25.01 1.40
N ASP A 119 -11.74 -25.03 1.53
CA ASP A 119 -12.49 -25.64 2.62
C ASP A 119 -13.86 -26.10 2.09
N ALA A 120 -13.93 -27.34 1.62
CA ALA A 120 -15.09 -27.88 0.90
C ALA A 120 -16.35 -27.99 1.77
N ASP A 121 -16.19 -28.10 3.10
CA ASP A 121 -17.29 -28.26 4.06
C ASP A 121 -17.76 -26.92 4.65
N ARG A 122 -17.24 -25.80 4.12
CA ARG A 122 -17.56 -24.47 4.61
C ARG A 122 -19.05 -24.19 4.48
N LYS A 123 -19.66 -23.65 5.53
CA LYS A 123 -21.05 -23.17 5.50
C LYS A 123 -21.13 -21.75 4.91
N ILE A 124 -22.18 -21.49 4.12
CA ILE A 124 -22.43 -20.16 3.54
C ILE A 124 -22.57 -19.07 4.62
N SER A 125 -23.16 -19.39 5.78
CA SER A 125 -23.32 -18.44 6.89
C SER A 125 -22.00 -17.92 7.46
N VAL A 126 -20.92 -18.70 7.40
CA VAL A 126 -19.57 -18.23 7.79
C VAL A 126 -19.06 -17.21 6.78
N SER A 127 -19.31 -17.46 5.50
CA SER A 127 -18.95 -16.57 4.39
C SER A 127 -19.72 -15.25 4.49
N GLU A 128 -21.00 -15.31 4.81
CA GLU A 128 -21.85 -14.14 5.04
C GLU A 128 -21.35 -13.30 6.22
N LYS A 129 -20.98 -13.95 7.34
CA LYS A 129 -20.44 -13.25 8.51
C LYS A 129 -19.12 -12.54 8.20
N GLU A 130 -18.21 -13.20 7.48
CA GLU A 130 -16.93 -12.58 7.09
C GLU A 130 -17.11 -11.44 6.09
N LEU A 131 -18.07 -11.54 5.18
CA LEU A 131 -18.36 -10.48 4.20
C LEU A 131 -18.91 -9.21 4.86
N LYS A 132 -19.40 -9.30 6.11
CA LYS A 132 -19.81 -8.14 6.91
C LYS A 132 -18.62 -7.30 7.43
N ASP A 133 -17.40 -7.81 7.34
CA ASP A 133 -16.19 -7.04 7.68
C ASP A 133 -15.85 -6.03 6.56
N PRO A 134 -15.69 -4.72 6.89
CA PRO A 134 -15.42 -3.68 5.89
C PRO A 134 -14.20 -3.93 5.00
N LEU A 135 -13.11 -4.49 5.54
CA LEU A 135 -11.91 -4.81 4.77
C LEU A 135 -12.18 -5.93 3.75
N THR A 136 -12.89 -6.98 4.18
CA THR A 136 -13.28 -8.09 3.31
C THR A 136 -14.24 -7.63 2.21
N PHE A 137 -15.23 -6.81 2.56
CA PHE A 137 -16.16 -6.23 1.59
C PHE A 137 -15.43 -5.33 0.58
N ALA A 138 -14.53 -4.45 1.04
CA ALA A 138 -13.71 -3.60 0.16
C ALA A 138 -12.88 -4.43 -0.83
N SER A 139 -12.30 -5.54 -0.39
CA SER A 139 -11.56 -6.45 -1.27
C SER A 139 -12.43 -7.13 -2.31
N MET A 140 -13.68 -7.48 -1.97
CA MET A 140 -14.63 -7.99 -2.96
C MET A 140 -15.02 -6.92 -3.99
N MET A 141 -15.19 -5.67 -3.57
CA MET A 141 -15.43 -4.55 -4.49
C MET A 141 -14.24 -4.36 -5.45
N LEU A 142 -13.01 -4.35 -4.93
CA LEU A 142 -11.80 -4.21 -5.75
C LEU A 142 -11.65 -5.36 -6.75
N ARG A 143 -11.89 -6.61 -6.30
CA ARG A 143 -11.88 -7.80 -7.15
C ARG A 143 -12.87 -7.70 -8.31
N ASN A 144 -14.04 -7.13 -8.03
CA ASN A 144 -15.10 -6.89 -9.02
C ASN A 144 -14.91 -5.59 -9.84
N ASN A 145 -13.69 -5.03 -9.86
CA ASN A 145 -13.32 -3.83 -10.61
C ASN A 145 -14.17 -2.60 -10.28
N GLN A 146 -14.75 -2.53 -9.07
CA GLN A 146 -15.52 -1.37 -8.61
C GLN A 146 -14.63 -0.25 -8.05
N ALA A 147 -13.31 -0.47 -7.98
CA ALA A 147 -12.30 0.51 -7.59
C ALA A 147 -10.93 0.14 -8.17
N ASP A 148 -9.96 1.05 -8.07
CA ASP A 148 -8.58 0.86 -8.54
C ASP A 148 -7.59 0.46 -7.42
N GLY A 149 -7.99 0.58 -6.15
CA GLY A 149 -7.15 0.21 -5.03
C GLY A 149 -7.81 0.37 -3.66
N ILE A 150 -7.16 -0.19 -2.64
CA ILE A 150 -7.56 -0.10 -1.24
C ILE A 150 -6.39 0.46 -0.44
N ILE A 151 -6.66 1.39 0.47
CA ILE A 151 -5.73 1.82 1.51
C ILE A 151 -6.34 1.47 2.86
N ALA A 152 -5.64 0.63 3.62
CA ALA A 152 -6.05 0.16 4.94
C ALA A 152 -4.83 0.03 5.86
N GLY A 153 -5.07 -0.16 7.15
CA GLY A 153 -4.05 -0.37 8.18
C GLY A 153 -4.00 0.71 9.25
N SER A 154 -4.96 1.64 9.29
CA SER A 154 -5.06 2.59 10.41
C SER A 154 -5.61 1.94 11.68
N VAL A 155 -6.41 0.87 11.53
CA VAL A 155 -7.08 0.08 12.57
C VAL A 155 -6.75 -1.41 12.43
N TYR A 156 -6.82 -1.96 11.21
CA TYR A 156 -6.46 -3.34 10.91
C TYR A 156 -4.93 -3.53 11.01
N SER A 157 -4.49 -4.65 11.55
CA SER A 157 -3.07 -5.00 11.54
C SER A 157 -2.57 -5.25 10.12
N THR A 158 -1.28 -5.02 9.87
CA THR A 158 -0.60 -5.37 8.61
C THR A 158 -0.88 -6.81 8.19
N THR A 159 -0.87 -7.74 9.16
CA THR A 159 -1.19 -9.16 8.93
C THR A 159 -2.61 -9.36 8.40
N GLN A 160 -3.62 -8.67 8.96
CA GLN A 160 -5.00 -8.76 8.48
C GLN A 160 -5.12 -8.23 7.05
N VAL A 161 -4.56 -7.05 6.78
CA VAL A 161 -4.59 -6.42 5.45
C VAL A 161 -3.94 -7.31 4.39
N LEU A 162 -2.73 -7.80 4.64
CA LEU A 162 -2.00 -8.65 3.70
C LEU A 162 -2.71 -10.00 3.48
N LYS A 163 -3.18 -10.67 4.54
CA LYS A 163 -3.92 -11.93 4.41
C LYS A 163 -5.18 -11.75 3.57
N ASN A 164 -5.91 -10.66 3.78
CA ASN A 164 -7.12 -10.37 3.04
C ASN A 164 -6.83 -10.11 1.55
N ALA A 165 -5.85 -9.24 1.25
CA ALA A 165 -5.43 -8.95 -0.11
C ALA A 165 -4.93 -10.20 -0.85
N ILE A 166 -4.08 -11.02 -0.23
CA ILE A 166 -3.57 -12.26 -0.83
C ILE A 166 -4.70 -13.27 -1.05
N SER A 167 -5.64 -13.39 -0.10
CA SER A 167 -6.73 -14.37 -0.21
C SER A 167 -7.76 -14.00 -1.29
N LEU A 168 -8.00 -12.72 -1.55
CA LEU A 168 -9.13 -12.26 -2.38
C LEU A 168 -8.70 -11.63 -3.69
N ILE A 169 -7.61 -10.87 -3.71
CA ILE A 169 -7.08 -10.26 -4.93
C ILE A 169 -6.04 -11.19 -5.55
N GLY A 170 -5.19 -11.79 -4.71
CA GLY A 170 -4.09 -12.63 -5.15
C GLY A 170 -2.89 -11.82 -5.64
N LEU A 171 -1.94 -12.52 -6.26
CA LEU A 171 -0.72 -11.92 -6.77
C LEU A 171 -0.87 -11.64 -8.26
N LYS A 172 -0.13 -10.63 -8.73
CA LYS A 172 -0.01 -10.37 -10.17
C LYS A 172 0.55 -11.61 -10.88
N LYS A 173 0.08 -11.88 -12.10
CA LYS A 173 0.61 -12.96 -12.96
C LYS A 173 2.15 -12.92 -13.00
N ASN A 174 2.77 -14.07 -12.78
CA ASN A 174 4.22 -14.28 -12.71
C ASN A 174 4.94 -13.66 -11.48
N ASN A 175 4.22 -13.11 -10.50
CA ASN A 175 4.78 -12.77 -9.19
C ASN A 175 4.44 -13.88 -8.19
N LYS A 176 5.44 -14.37 -7.45
CA LYS A 176 5.26 -15.38 -6.39
C LYS A 176 5.36 -14.79 -4.98
N THR A 177 5.92 -13.59 -4.88
CA THR A 177 6.27 -12.95 -3.61
C THR A 177 5.59 -11.60 -3.45
N VAL A 178 4.96 -11.36 -2.31
CA VAL A 178 4.52 -10.02 -1.87
C VAL A 178 5.59 -9.46 -0.94
N SER A 179 6.04 -8.23 -1.18
CA SER A 179 7.08 -7.56 -0.40
C SER A 179 6.70 -6.09 -0.14
N SER A 180 7.45 -5.42 0.73
CA SER A 180 7.35 -3.98 0.95
C SER A 180 8.60 -3.25 0.48
N PHE A 181 8.48 -1.94 0.28
CA PHE A 181 9.64 -1.08 0.10
C PHE A 181 9.36 0.32 0.63
N PHE A 182 10.42 1.01 1.05
CA PHE A 182 10.39 2.44 1.34
C PHE A 182 11.13 3.22 0.25
N LEU A 183 10.65 4.44 -0.03
CA LEU A 183 11.39 5.42 -0.80
C LEU A 183 11.98 6.46 0.16
N PHE A 184 13.30 6.55 0.18
CA PHE A 184 14.02 7.56 0.95
C PHE A 184 14.51 8.65 0.02
N ARG A 185 14.07 9.89 0.26
CA ARG A 185 14.61 11.08 -0.40
C ARG A 185 15.54 11.80 0.57
N PHE A 186 16.82 11.87 0.21
CA PHE A 186 17.82 12.52 1.03
C PHE A 186 17.81 14.04 0.82
N PRO A 187 18.06 14.84 1.87
CA PRO A 187 18.26 16.28 1.75
C PRO A 187 19.46 16.64 0.84
N LYS A 188 19.47 17.86 0.27
CA LYS A 188 20.54 18.32 -0.63
C LYS A 188 21.91 18.34 0.04
N ASP A 189 21.94 18.66 1.32
CA ASP A 189 23.11 18.77 2.21
C ASP A 189 23.57 17.43 2.81
N HIS A 190 22.79 16.36 2.60
CA HIS A 190 23.19 15.01 2.96
C HIS A 190 24.34 14.51 2.06
N PHE A 191 25.20 13.60 2.53
CA PHE A 191 26.34 13.08 1.73
C PHE A 191 25.91 12.32 0.47
N LEU A 192 24.70 11.76 0.48
CA LEU A 192 24.07 11.16 -0.70
C LEU A 192 23.44 12.20 -1.64
N GLY A 193 23.39 13.48 -1.26
CA GLY A 193 22.69 14.55 -1.98
C GLY A 193 21.19 14.29 -2.11
N ASN A 194 20.50 15.03 -3.00
CA ASN A 194 19.06 14.91 -3.29
C ASN A 194 18.65 13.59 -3.98
N ARG A 195 19.34 12.48 -3.69
CA ARG A 195 19.08 11.15 -4.22
C ARG A 195 17.81 10.56 -3.63
N ILE A 196 17.23 9.66 -4.40
CA ILE A 196 16.11 8.82 -3.99
C ILE A 196 16.60 7.38 -4.00
N LEU A 197 16.45 6.67 -2.89
CA LEU A 197 16.76 5.25 -2.77
C LEU A 197 15.49 4.46 -2.48
N ALA A 198 15.40 3.23 -3.01
CA ALA A 198 14.41 2.24 -2.59
C ALA A 198 15.08 1.19 -1.70
N TYR A 199 14.49 0.91 -0.55
CA TYR A 199 14.92 -0.14 0.37
C TYR A 199 13.80 -1.18 0.48
N ALA A 200 14.14 -2.46 0.28
CA ALA A 200 13.19 -3.57 0.27
C ALA A 200 13.89 -4.89 0.65
N ASP A 201 13.26 -5.86 1.30
CA ASP A 201 11.94 -5.82 1.95
C ASP A 201 12.09 -5.31 3.39
N CYS A 202 11.26 -4.34 3.81
CA CYS A 202 11.38 -3.68 5.11
C CYS A 202 10.24 -4.01 6.08
N GLY A 203 9.34 -4.94 5.76
CA GLY A 203 8.13 -5.11 6.56
C GLY A 203 7.29 -6.36 6.30
N VAL A 204 7.60 -7.19 5.30
CA VAL A 204 6.77 -8.38 5.01
C VAL A 204 7.53 -9.69 5.27
N ILE A 205 8.70 -9.89 4.70
CA ILE A 205 9.44 -11.16 4.74
C ILE A 205 10.68 -11.04 5.63
N PRO A 206 10.71 -11.65 6.84
CA PRO A 206 11.84 -11.52 7.75
C PRO A 206 13.14 -12.16 7.26
N VAL A 207 13.03 -13.33 6.62
CA VAL A 207 14.18 -14.09 6.10
C VAL A 207 13.81 -14.61 4.71
N PRO A 208 14.11 -13.86 3.64
CA PRO A 208 13.76 -14.26 2.28
C PRO A 208 14.65 -15.40 1.78
N THR A 209 14.08 -16.35 1.04
CA THR A 209 14.86 -17.30 0.22
C THR A 209 15.55 -16.59 -0.94
N ALA A 210 16.47 -17.26 -1.63
CA ALA A 210 17.13 -16.69 -2.82
C ALA A 210 16.13 -16.28 -3.92
N GLU A 211 15.10 -17.11 -4.15
CA GLU A 211 14.03 -16.84 -5.11
C GLU A 211 13.18 -15.64 -4.69
N GLN A 212 12.82 -15.56 -3.41
CA GLN A 212 12.07 -14.41 -2.88
C GLN A 212 12.88 -13.13 -2.95
N LEU A 213 14.18 -13.19 -2.68
CA LEU A 213 15.08 -12.05 -2.76
C LEU A 213 15.21 -11.54 -4.21
N SER A 214 15.29 -12.44 -5.18
CA SER A 214 15.25 -12.11 -6.61
C SER A 214 13.93 -11.44 -7.00
N ASP A 215 12.79 -11.99 -6.56
CA ASP A 215 11.48 -11.41 -6.76
C ASP A 215 11.37 -10.00 -6.16
N ILE A 216 11.88 -9.80 -4.93
CA ILE A 216 11.91 -8.50 -4.24
C ILE A 216 12.71 -7.49 -5.05
N ALA A 217 13.91 -7.85 -5.52
CA ALA A 217 14.78 -6.96 -6.28
C ALA A 217 14.11 -6.51 -7.59
N ILE A 218 13.52 -7.44 -8.35
CA ILE A 218 12.83 -7.15 -9.61
C ILE A 218 11.61 -6.25 -9.36
N GLN A 219 10.80 -6.55 -8.34
CA GLN A 219 9.61 -5.75 -8.00
C GLN A 219 9.99 -4.34 -7.55
N THR A 220 11.01 -4.22 -6.70
CA THR A 220 11.50 -2.94 -6.18
C THR A 220 12.05 -2.07 -7.31
N SER A 221 12.86 -2.63 -8.20
CA SER A 221 13.38 -1.95 -9.40
C SER A 221 12.26 -1.38 -10.28
N ARG A 222 11.24 -2.20 -10.59
CA ARG A 222 10.07 -1.78 -11.38
C ARG A 222 9.25 -0.69 -10.68
N ASN A 223 8.99 -0.83 -9.38
CA ASN A 223 8.24 0.14 -8.61
C ASN A 223 9.00 1.46 -8.45
N PHE A 224 10.32 1.41 -8.23
CA PHE A 224 11.17 2.58 -8.19
C PHE A 224 11.06 3.36 -9.50
N TYR A 225 11.29 2.72 -10.65
CA TYR A 225 11.15 3.39 -11.95
C TYR A 225 9.75 3.95 -12.16
N LYS A 226 8.69 3.20 -11.83
CA LYS A 226 7.31 3.65 -11.98
C LYS A 226 7.01 4.91 -11.16
N LEU A 227 7.52 4.98 -9.95
CA LEU A 227 7.26 6.09 -9.02
C LEU A 227 8.17 7.29 -9.29
N THR A 228 9.46 7.06 -9.57
CA THR A 228 10.47 8.12 -9.65
C THR A 228 10.82 8.54 -11.08
N GLY A 229 10.56 7.68 -12.07
CA GLY A 229 11.03 7.83 -13.47
C GLY A 229 12.54 7.62 -13.63
N LEU A 230 13.26 7.29 -12.56
CA LEU A 230 14.71 7.16 -12.57
C LEU A 230 15.10 5.72 -12.84
N LYS A 231 16.15 5.52 -13.65
CA LYS A 231 16.70 4.19 -13.91
C LYS A 231 17.24 3.62 -12.58
N PRO A 232 16.71 2.47 -12.12
CA PRO A 232 17.18 1.79 -10.91
C PRO A 232 18.56 1.19 -11.09
#